data_AF-A0AAU6S2A5-F1
#
_entry.id   AF-A0AAU6S2A5-F1
#
_cell.length_a   1.000
_cell.length_b   1.000
_cell.length_c   1.000
_cell.angle_alpha   90.00
_cell.angle_beta   90.00
_cell.angle_gamma   90.00
#
_symmetry.space_group_name_H-M   'P 1'
#
loop_
_entity.id
_entity.type
_entity.pdbx_description
1 polymer ?
#
loop_
_entity_poly.entity_id
_entity_poly.type
_entity_poly.pdbx_seq_one_letter_code
_entity_poly.pdbx_strand_id
1 'polypeptide(L)'
;MSTPSKASMLSLQAQRDKARCSNEQLRALTHDIVRLFGEWQLNFGNKAKAADYPVQKALLWAKVVLHLQPSAERWQQAKERSILEEWPPSSARDLLALADQDASGYPDMREAYLSAASKRYAHAVVYETARRVGFWDIKSRAEAITYQRWQQIYPKVCSEHANGASFTLPKTQRVTHQHMPMRDDSPFAATVNAFLEGFSRCDMQ
;
A
#
# COMPACT_ATOMS: atom_id res chain seq x y z
N MET A 1 -47.03 11.55 44.78
CA MET A 1 -46.49 11.79 43.42
C MET A 1 -45.00 12.04 43.55
N SER A 2 -44.16 11.02 43.33
CA SER A 2 -42.71 11.16 43.42
C SER A 2 -42.20 11.82 42.15
N THR A 3 -41.64 13.03 42.27
CA THR A 3 -40.94 13.71 41.18
C THR A 3 -39.66 12.95 40.85
N PRO A 4 -39.35 12.70 39.57
CA PRO A 4 -38.11 12.03 39.20
C PRO A 4 -36.91 12.88 39.60
N SER A 5 -35.88 12.23 40.17
CA SER A 5 -34.63 12.88 40.56
C SER A 5 -33.94 13.53 39.35
N LYS A 6 -33.31 14.71 39.54
CA LYS A 6 -32.55 15.43 38.50
C LYS A 6 -31.56 14.53 37.76
N ALA A 7 -30.95 13.55 38.44
CA ALA A 7 -30.02 12.59 37.84
C ALA A 7 -30.70 11.67 36.81
N SER A 8 -31.93 11.21 37.08
CA SER A 8 -32.69 10.39 36.14
C SER A 8 -33.09 11.17 34.89
N MET A 9 -33.48 12.44 35.05
CA MET A 9 -33.81 13.32 33.93
C MET A 9 -32.60 13.63 33.03
N LEU A 10 -31.43 13.87 33.62
CA LEU A 10 -30.19 14.09 32.87
C LEU A 10 -29.75 12.85 32.07
N SER A 11 -29.91 11.64 32.62
CA SER A 11 -29.57 10.40 31.90
C SER A 11 -30.48 10.12 30.70
N LEU A 12 -31.79 10.42 30.84
CA LEU A 12 -32.78 10.29 29.78
C LEU A 12 -32.55 11.31 28.65
N GLN A 13 -32.15 12.52 29.01
CA GLN A 13 -31.79 13.56 28.04
C GLN A 13 -30.56 13.14 27.23
N ALA A 14 -29.50 12.70 27.88
CA ALA A 14 -28.27 12.23 27.22
C ALA A 14 -28.50 11.03 26.29
N GLN A 15 -29.37 10.08 26.68
CA GLN A 15 -29.75 8.95 25.83
C GLN A 15 -30.55 9.39 24.59
N ARG A 16 -31.47 10.35 24.74
CA ARG A 16 -32.22 10.92 23.61
C ARG A 16 -31.31 11.67 22.65
N ASP A 17 -30.38 12.46 23.18
CA ASP A 17 -29.45 13.25 22.36
C ASP A 17 -28.48 12.34 21.57
N LYS A 18 -27.98 11.26 22.21
CA LYS A 18 -27.16 10.25 21.54
C LYS A 18 -27.93 9.51 20.44
N ALA A 19 -29.18 9.12 20.70
CA ALA A 19 -30.03 8.47 19.71
C ALA A 19 -30.36 9.38 18.52
N ARG A 20 -30.56 10.68 18.78
CA ARG A 20 -30.80 11.69 17.75
C ARG A 20 -29.58 11.87 16.84
N CYS A 21 -28.39 12.03 17.42
CA CYS A 21 -27.13 12.13 16.69
C CYS A 21 -26.87 10.90 15.81
N SER A 22 -27.08 9.69 16.33
CA SER A 22 -26.91 8.45 15.57
C SER A 22 -27.90 8.33 14.40
N ASN A 23 -29.16 8.79 14.57
CA ASN A 23 -30.14 8.81 13.49
C ASN A 23 -29.81 9.83 12.39
N GLU A 24 -29.29 11.00 12.77
CA GLU A 24 -28.86 12.03 11.81
C GLU A 24 -27.67 11.53 10.99
N GLN A 25 -26.68 10.89 11.62
CA GLN A 25 -25.54 10.26 10.93
C GLN A 25 -25.97 9.16 9.97
N LEU A 26 -26.90 8.29 10.39
CA LEU A 26 -27.43 7.23 9.53
C LEU A 26 -28.13 7.79 8.31
N ARG A 27 -28.93 8.86 8.46
CA ARG A 27 -29.60 9.53 7.35
C ARG A 27 -28.60 10.15 6.38
N ALA A 28 -27.60 10.85 6.90
CA ALA A 28 -26.55 11.47 6.08
C ALA A 28 -25.78 10.43 5.25
N LEU A 29 -25.35 9.33 5.88
CA LEU A 29 -24.66 8.24 5.18
C LEU A 29 -25.54 7.53 4.16
N THR A 30 -26.82 7.33 4.49
CA THR A 30 -27.76 6.73 3.53
C THR A 30 -27.89 7.60 2.28
N HIS A 31 -27.97 8.92 2.45
CA HIS A 31 -28.01 9.85 1.33
C HIS A 31 -26.72 9.82 0.49
N ASP A 32 -25.54 9.78 1.14
CA ASP A 32 -24.25 9.67 0.45
C ASP A 32 -24.16 8.36 -0.37
N ILE A 33 -24.62 7.24 0.17
CA ILE A 33 -24.62 5.95 -0.54
C ILE A 33 -25.64 5.93 -1.69
N VAL A 34 -26.82 6.53 -1.52
CA VAL A 34 -27.79 6.66 -2.63
C VAL A 34 -27.19 7.46 -3.78
N ARG A 35 -26.47 8.54 -3.48
CA ARG A 35 -25.74 9.31 -4.49
C ARG A 35 -24.69 8.44 -5.20
N LEU A 36 -23.89 7.68 -4.44
CA LEU A 36 -22.89 6.77 -5.01
C LEU A 36 -23.52 5.72 -5.95
N PHE A 37 -24.69 5.18 -5.59
CA PHE A 37 -25.42 4.27 -6.48
C PHE A 37 -25.84 4.94 -7.80
N GLY A 38 -26.20 6.22 -7.77
CA GLY A 38 -26.44 7.00 -8.98
C GLY A 38 -25.18 7.20 -9.83
N GLU A 39 -24.04 7.46 -9.19
CA GLU A 39 -22.74 7.56 -9.88
C GLU A 39 -22.36 6.22 -10.54
N TRP A 40 -22.62 5.10 -9.87
CA TRP A 40 -22.44 3.77 -10.45
C TRP A 40 -23.36 3.48 -11.62
N GLN A 41 -24.63 3.90 -11.57
CA GLN A 41 -25.55 3.76 -12.71
C GLN A 41 -25.02 4.47 -13.95
N LEU A 42 -24.43 5.66 -13.77
CA LEU A 42 -23.84 6.42 -14.87
C LEU A 42 -22.56 5.77 -15.42
N ASN A 43 -21.70 5.26 -14.54
CA ASN A 43 -20.41 4.69 -14.93
C ASN A 43 -20.50 3.27 -15.51
N PHE A 44 -21.33 2.43 -14.90
CA PHE A 44 -21.42 1.00 -15.20
C PHE A 44 -22.58 0.62 -16.11
N GLY A 45 -23.52 1.54 -16.35
CA GLY A 45 -24.68 1.35 -17.19
C GLY A 45 -25.43 0.07 -16.84
N ASN A 46 -25.47 -0.88 -17.78
CA ASN A 46 -26.20 -2.13 -17.64
C ASN A 46 -25.72 -3.03 -16.48
N LYS A 47 -24.49 -2.84 -15.98
CA LYS A 47 -23.94 -3.59 -14.84
C LYS A 47 -24.41 -3.05 -13.48
N ALA A 48 -24.97 -1.84 -13.44
CA ALA A 48 -25.50 -1.23 -12.22
C ALA A 48 -26.94 -0.74 -12.43
N LYS A 49 -27.90 -1.65 -12.56
CA LYS A 49 -29.30 -1.25 -12.80
C LYS A 49 -29.90 -0.65 -11.54
N ALA A 50 -30.77 0.36 -11.71
CA ALA A 50 -31.44 1.01 -10.57
C ALA A 50 -32.21 0.04 -9.67
N ALA A 51 -32.77 -1.04 -10.23
CA ALA A 51 -33.46 -2.09 -9.47
C ALA A 51 -32.55 -2.85 -8.49
N ASP A 52 -31.25 -2.95 -8.77
CA ASP A 52 -30.28 -3.68 -7.96
C ASP A 52 -29.70 -2.84 -6.79
N TYR A 53 -29.96 -1.52 -6.83
CA TYR A 53 -29.43 -0.52 -5.90
C TYR A 53 -30.54 0.37 -5.28
N PRO A 54 -31.54 -0.22 -4.61
CA PRO A 54 -32.62 0.54 -3.99
C PRO A 54 -32.18 1.23 -2.68
N VAL A 55 -32.95 2.21 -2.22
CA VAL A 55 -32.68 2.98 -0.98
C VAL A 55 -32.54 2.08 0.25
N GLN A 56 -33.27 0.97 0.30
CA GLN A 56 -33.18 -0.01 1.39
C GLN A 56 -31.79 -0.66 1.46
N LYS A 57 -31.15 -0.89 0.31
CA LYS A 57 -29.77 -1.39 0.23
C LYS A 57 -28.80 -0.33 0.73
N ALA A 58 -29.01 0.94 0.37
CA ALA A 58 -28.22 2.05 0.89
C ALA A 58 -28.32 2.19 2.42
N LEU A 59 -29.51 1.98 2.99
CA LEU A 59 -29.70 1.98 4.45
C LEU A 59 -28.95 0.83 5.14
N LEU A 60 -28.97 -0.37 4.55
CA LEU A 60 -28.20 -1.52 5.05
C LEU A 60 -26.70 -1.23 5.00
N TRP A 61 -26.22 -0.66 3.91
CA TRP A 61 -24.83 -0.28 3.74
C TRP A 61 -24.42 0.81 4.74
N ALA A 62 -25.26 1.82 4.97
CA ALA A 62 -25.01 2.88 5.94
C ALA A 62 -24.85 2.32 7.36
N LYS A 63 -25.66 1.32 7.74
CA LYS A 63 -25.48 0.61 9.04
C LYS A 63 -24.14 -0.10 9.12
N VAL A 64 -23.70 -0.74 8.03
CA VAL A 64 -22.41 -1.42 7.98
C VAL A 64 -21.27 -0.40 8.10
N VAL A 65 -21.34 0.74 7.39
CA VAL A 65 -20.34 1.81 7.48
C VAL A 65 -20.28 2.41 8.88
N LEU A 66 -21.43 2.68 9.52
CA LEU A 66 -21.48 3.15 10.92
C LEU A 66 -20.90 2.14 11.92
N HIS A 67 -21.05 0.84 11.64
CA HIS A 67 -20.51 -0.20 12.49
C HIS A 67 -18.99 -0.34 12.34
N LEU A 68 -18.48 -0.24 11.11
CA LEU A 68 -17.06 -0.39 10.80
C LEU A 68 -16.25 0.88 11.06
N GLN A 69 -16.90 2.05 11.09
CA GLN A 69 -16.29 3.35 11.39
C GLN A 69 -14.99 3.60 10.62
N PRO A 70 -15.00 3.53 9.27
CA PRO A 70 -13.81 3.86 8.49
C PRO A 70 -13.41 5.32 8.70
N SER A 71 -12.12 5.63 8.57
CA SER A 71 -11.66 7.03 8.53
C SER A 71 -12.27 7.75 7.32
N ALA A 72 -12.37 9.08 7.39
CA ALA A 72 -12.89 9.88 6.28
C ALA A 72 -12.08 9.67 4.97
N GLU A 73 -10.77 9.54 5.09
CA GLU A 73 -9.86 9.25 3.98
C GLU A 73 -10.15 7.88 3.36
N ARG A 74 -10.25 6.84 4.19
CA ARG A 74 -10.57 5.48 3.74
C ARG A 74 -11.94 5.43 3.05
N TRP A 75 -12.93 6.14 3.59
CA TRP A 75 -14.26 6.23 2.98
C TRP A 75 -14.21 6.91 1.60
N GLN A 76 -13.48 8.01 1.49
CA GLN A 76 -13.35 8.75 0.24
C GLN A 76 -12.61 7.93 -0.83
N GLN A 77 -11.50 7.29 -0.45
CA GLN A 77 -10.71 6.45 -1.34
C GLN A 77 -11.50 5.24 -1.86
N ALA A 78 -12.29 4.59 -0.99
CA ALA A 78 -13.18 3.50 -1.37
C ALA A 78 -14.18 3.95 -2.46
N LYS A 79 -14.81 5.12 -2.29
CA LYS A 79 -15.76 5.67 -3.27
C LYS A 79 -15.08 5.94 -4.61
N GLU A 80 -13.93 6.62 -4.60
CA GLU A 80 -13.19 6.94 -5.82
C GLU A 80 -12.75 5.70 -6.57
N ARG A 81 -12.19 4.70 -5.87
CA ARG A 81 -11.79 3.42 -6.50
C ARG A 81 -12.97 2.64 -7.05
N SER A 82 -14.12 2.66 -6.37
CA SER A 82 -15.29 1.91 -6.81
C SER A 82 -15.79 2.31 -8.20
N ILE A 83 -15.46 3.50 -8.68
CA ILE A 83 -15.80 3.98 -10.03
C ILE A 83 -14.81 3.43 -11.07
N LEU A 84 -13.58 3.09 -10.68
CA LEU A 84 -12.53 2.60 -11.56
C LEU A 84 -12.57 1.08 -11.77
N GLU A 85 -13.32 0.36 -10.93
CA GLU A 85 -13.48 -1.09 -11.03
C GLU A 85 -14.15 -1.51 -12.35
N GLU A 86 -14.03 -2.79 -12.71
CA GLU A 86 -14.78 -3.34 -13.86
C GLU A 86 -16.26 -3.61 -13.51
N TRP A 87 -16.54 -3.84 -12.22
CA TRP A 87 -17.84 -4.19 -11.69
C TRP A 87 -18.14 -3.39 -10.40
N PRO A 88 -19.39 -2.92 -10.21
CA PRO A 88 -19.75 -2.24 -8.97
C PRO A 88 -19.65 -3.20 -7.78
N PRO A 89 -19.22 -2.71 -6.59
CA PRO A 89 -19.17 -3.51 -5.38
C PRO A 89 -20.52 -4.13 -5.01
N SER A 90 -20.48 -5.40 -4.59
CA SER A 90 -21.68 -6.16 -4.22
C SER A 90 -22.18 -5.83 -2.81
N SER A 91 -21.27 -5.42 -1.92
CA SER A 91 -21.54 -5.09 -0.53
C SER A 91 -20.74 -3.88 -0.03
N ALA A 92 -21.19 -3.27 1.08
CA ALA A 92 -20.46 -2.18 1.73
C ALA A 92 -19.06 -2.60 2.23
N ARG A 93 -18.87 -3.88 2.54
CA ARG A 93 -17.55 -4.40 2.94
C ARG A 93 -16.60 -4.45 1.76
N ASP A 94 -17.08 -4.91 0.60
CA ASP A 94 -16.29 -4.95 -0.63
C ASP A 94 -15.86 -3.53 -1.03
N LEU A 95 -16.80 -2.58 -0.97
CA LEU A 95 -16.51 -1.16 -1.19
C LEU A 95 -15.37 -0.68 -0.28
N LEU A 96 -15.47 -0.93 1.03
CA LEU A 96 -14.43 -0.51 1.98
C LEU A 96 -13.10 -1.25 1.84
N ALA A 97 -13.10 -2.44 1.23
CA ALA A 97 -11.87 -3.18 0.93
C ALA A 97 -11.11 -2.57 -0.25
N LEU A 98 -11.78 -1.85 -1.16
CA LEU A 98 -11.13 -1.15 -2.27
C LEU A 98 -10.17 -0.05 -1.79
N ALA A 99 -10.43 0.55 -0.63
CA ALA A 99 -9.52 1.53 -0.05
C ALA A 99 -8.19 0.93 0.42
N ASP A 100 -8.16 -0.38 0.72
CA ASP A 100 -6.95 -1.06 1.20
C ASP A 100 -6.02 -1.50 0.06
N GLN A 101 -6.48 -1.49 -1.20
CA GLN A 101 -5.72 -2.02 -2.33
C GLN A 101 -4.47 -1.17 -2.66
N ASP A 102 -4.49 0.14 -2.36
CA ASP A 102 -3.35 1.05 -2.62
C ASP A 102 -2.69 1.60 -1.35
N ALA A 103 -3.25 1.34 -0.16
CA ALA A 103 -2.70 1.85 1.11
C ALA A 103 -1.38 1.16 1.53
N SER A 104 -0.90 0.20 0.74
CA SER A 104 0.13 -0.72 1.20
C SER A 104 1.55 -0.17 1.05
N GLY A 105 1.78 0.85 0.20
CA GLY A 105 3.14 1.32 -0.11
C GLY A 105 4.05 0.21 -0.66
N TYR A 106 3.49 -0.97 -0.95
CA TYR A 106 4.18 -2.13 -1.43
C TYR A 106 4.02 -2.22 -2.95
N PRO A 107 5.07 -2.64 -3.67
CA PRO A 107 4.96 -2.89 -5.09
C PRO A 107 3.94 -4.00 -5.39
N ASP A 108 3.35 -3.96 -6.59
CA ASP A 108 2.46 -5.02 -7.06
C ASP A 108 3.16 -6.38 -6.98
N MET A 109 2.41 -7.44 -6.65
CA MET A 109 2.98 -8.77 -6.39
C MET A 109 3.72 -9.34 -7.60
N ARG A 110 3.20 -9.13 -8.81
CA ARG A 110 3.81 -9.60 -10.06
C ARG A 110 5.06 -8.80 -10.36
N GLU A 111 4.97 -7.48 -10.23
CA GLU A 111 6.11 -6.58 -10.42
C GLU A 111 7.23 -6.84 -9.40
N ALA A 112 6.87 -7.09 -8.15
CA ALA A 112 7.79 -7.46 -7.08
C ALA A 112 8.54 -8.76 -7.38
N TYR A 113 7.84 -9.78 -7.90
CA TYR A 113 8.47 -11.03 -8.31
C TYR A 113 9.44 -10.83 -9.48
N LEU A 114 9.04 -10.09 -10.51
CA LEU A 114 9.91 -9.78 -11.67
C LEU A 114 11.14 -8.96 -11.26
N SER A 115 10.94 -8.01 -10.35
CA SER A 115 12.02 -7.22 -9.75
C SER A 115 12.97 -8.11 -8.95
N ALA A 116 12.45 -9.05 -8.16
CA ALA A 116 13.27 -10.02 -7.41
C ALA A 116 14.05 -10.98 -8.32
N ALA A 117 13.42 -11.47 -9.39
CA ALA A 117 14.08 -12.34 -10.37
C ALA A 117 15.22 -11.62 -11.11
N SER A 118 15.04 -10.32 -11.39
CA SER A 118 16.08 -9.44 -11.95
C SER A 118 17.07 -8.90 -10.91
N LYS A 119 16.99 -9.35 -9.64
CA LYS A 119 17.82 -8.92 -8.49
C LYS A 119 17.73 -7.43 -8.18
N ARG A 120 16.64 -6.77 -8.58
CA ARG A 120 16.35 -5.37 -8.26
C ARG A 120 15.36 -5.35 -7.10
N TYR A 121 15.81 -4.92 -5.93
CA TYR A 121 14.98 -4.87 -4.73
C TYR A 121 14.63 -3.42 -4.42
N ALA A 122 13.48 -2.96 -4.92
CA ALA A 122 12.98 -1.60 -4.67
C ALA A 122 12.40 -1.42 -3.26
N HIS A 123 11.94 -2.50 -2.63
CA HIS A 123 11.27 -2.47 -1.33
C HIS A 123 11.76 -3.61 -0.42
N ALA A 124 11.84 -3.36 0.89
CA ALA A 124 12.38 -4.32 1.86
C ALA A 124 11.59 -5.64 1.93
N VAL A 125 10.27 -5.55 1.77
CA VAL A 125 9.36 -6.71 1.67
C VAL A 125 9.68 -7.60 0.47
N VAL A 126 10.10 -7.04 -0.67
CA VAL A 126 10.48 -7.81 -1.87
C VAL A 126 11.76 -8.60 -1.60
N TYR A 127 12.74 -7.97 -0.94
CA TYR A 127 13.99 -8.62 -0.56
C TYR A 127 13.76 -9.77 0.42
N GLU A 128 12.98 -9.53 1.47
CA GLU A 128 12.69 -10.55 2.49
C GLU A 128 11.86 -11.70 1.91
N THR A 129 10.90 -11.41 1.03
CA THR A 129 10.14 -12.45 0.32
C THR A 129 11.07 -13.29 -0.56
N ALA A 130 11.97 -12.67 -1.31
CA ALA A 130 12.95 -13.37 -2.14
C ALA A 130 13.93 -14.23 -1.32
N ARG A 131 14.31 -13.77 -0.12
CA ARG A 131 15.11 -14.54 0.83
C ARG A 131 14.35 -15.78 1.33
N ARG A 132 13.06 -15.65 1.68
CA ARG A 132 12.22 -16.75 2.18
C ARG A 132 11.87 -17.78 1.09
N VAL A 133 11.65 -17.34 -0.15
CA VAL A 133 11.45 -18.23 -1.30
C VAL A 133 12.77 -18.90 -1.72
N GLY A 134 13.89 -18.18 -1.59
CA GLY A 134 15.22 -18.62 -1.97
C GLY A 134 15.70 -17.96 -3.26
N PHE A 135 16.73 -17.12 -3.17
CA PHE A 135 17.30 -16.40 -4.33
C PHE A 135 17.71 -17.34 -5.47
N TRP A 136 18.27 -18.51 -5.12
CA TRP A 136 18.73 -19.48 -6.12
C TRP A 136 17.56 -20.18 -6.80
N ASP A 137 16.50 -20.48 -6.06
CA ASP A 137 15.29 -21.11 -6.60
C ASP A 137 14.60 -20.18 -7.59
N ILE A 138 14.45 -18.88 -7.27
CA ILE A 138 13.88 -17.88 -8.18
C ILE A 138 14.67 -17.76 -9.50
N LYS A 139 16.00 -17.93 -9.44
CA LYS A 139 16.87 -17.82 -10.62
C LYS A 139 16.87 -19.09 -11.49
N SER A 140 16.78 -20.26 -10.86
CA SER A 140 17.09 -21.55 -11.50
C SER A 140 15.89 -22.41 -11.85
N ARG A 141 14.76 -22.24 -11.13
CA ARG A 141 13.57 -23.08 -11.31
C ARG A 141 12.55 -22.41 -12.22
N ALA A 142 11.62 -23.23 -12.72
CA ALA A 142 10.50 -22.76 -13.51
C ALA A 142 9.61 -21.80 -12.71
N GLU A 143 9.20 -20.72 -13.37
CA GLU A 143 8.36 -19.67 -12.80
C GLU A 143 7.06 -20.21 -12.18
N ALA A 144 6.45 -21.22 -12.79
CA ALA A 144 5.22 -21.83 -12.29
C ALA A 144 5.35 -22.36 -10.84
N ILE A 145 6.55 -22.77 -10.42
CA ILE A 145 6.83 -23.31 -9.08
C ILE A 145 7.22 -22.19 -8.11
N THR A 146 8.10 -21.28 -8.55
CA THR A 146 8.63 -20.20 -7.71
C THR A 146 7.62 -19.08 -7.49
N TYR A 147 6.81 -18.77 -8.51
CA TYR A 147 5.75 -17.77 -8.42
C TYR A 147 4.61 -18.23 -7.52
N GLN A 148 4.22 -19.51 -7.54
CA GLN A 148 3.23 -20.03 -6.58
C GLN A 148 3.70 -19.90 -5.12
N ARG A 149 4.97 -20.22 -4.84
CA ARG A 149 5.55 -20.01 -3.51
C ARG A 149 5.60 -18.52 -3.15
N TRP A 150 5.93 -17.67 -4.11
CA TRP A 150 5.93 -16.21 -3.94
C TRP A 150 4.53 -15.69 -3.57
N GLN A 151 3.48 -16.13 -4.27
CA GLN A 151 2.09 -15.74 -4.00
C GLN A 151 1.64 -16.08 -2.57
N GLN A 152 2.18 -17.15 -1.98
CA GLN A 152 1.84 -17.55 -0.61
C GLN A 152 2.63 -16.77 0.46
N ILE A 153 3.85 -16.35 0.14
CA ILE A 153 4.78 -15.73 1.09
C ILE A 153 4.65 -14.20 1.07
N TYR A 154 4.50 -13.60 -0.12
CA TYR A 154 4.47 -12.15 -0.28
C TYR A 154 3.38 -11.46 0.57
N PRO A 155 2.11 -11.92 0.59
CA PRO A 155 1.08 -11.30 1.44
C PRO A 155 1.39 -11.42 2.94
N LYS A 156 2.06 -12.49 3.37
CA LYS A 156 2.46 -12.69 4.78
C LYS A 156 3.57 -11.73 5.17
N VAL A 157 4.54 -11.50 4.28
CA VAL A 157 5.63 -10.54 4.54
C VAL A 157 5.09 -9.11 4.52
N CYS A 158 4.16 -8.77 3.61
CA CYS A 158 3.47 -7.49 3.63
C CYS A 158 2.70 -7.26 4.94
N SER A 159 2.00 -8.29 5.46
CA SER A 159 1.26 -8.16 6.73
C SER A 159 2.20 -8.07 7.94
N GLU A 160 3.30 -8.81 7.96
CA GLU A 160 4.33 -8.68 9.00
C GLU A 160 4.93 -7.27 9.01
N HIS A 161 5.28 -6.71 7.85
CA HIS A 161 5.80 -5.35 7.75
C HIS A 161 4.76 -4.30 8.17
N ALA A 162 3.50 -4.47 7.78
CA ALA A 162 2.40 -3.60 8.19
C ALA A 162 2.17 -3.64 9.72
N ASN A 163 2.43 -4.79 10.36
CA ASN A 163 2.39 -4.94 11.82
C ASN A 163 3.65 -4.43 12.54
N GLY A 164 4.55 -3.73 11.83
CA GLY A 164 5.73 -3.09 12.40
C GLY A 164 7.01 -3.94 12.35
N ALA A 165 7.02 -5.07 11.64
CA ALA A 165 8.26 -5.81 11.43
C ALA A 165 9.23 -4.99 10.57
N SER A 166 10.43 -4.75 11.08
CA SER A 166 11.46 -4.02 10.35
C SER A 166 12.26 -4.96 9.45
N PHE A 167 12.18 -4.76 8.15
CA PHE A 167 13.01 -5.46 7.17
C PHE A 167 14.12 -4.54 6.68
N THR A 168 15.36 -4.99 6.79
CA THR A 168 16.52 -4.23 6.35
C THR A 168 16.91 -4.62 4.93
N LEU A 169 16.81 -3.70 3.98
CA LEU A 169 17.52 -3.82 2.71
C LEU A 169 19.02 -3.72 3.00
N PRO A 170 19.85 -4.64 2.49
CA PRO A 170 21.28 -4.44 2.52
C PRO A 170 21.57 -3.15 1.76
N LYS A 171 22.04 -2.10 2.46
CA LYS A 171 22.67 -0.97 1.77
C LYS A 171 23.80 -1.56 0.96
N THR A 172 23.72 -1.44 -0.36
CA THR A 172 24.80 -1.81 -1.27
C THR A 172 26.06 -1.18 -0.70
N GLN A 173 26.96 -2.00 -0.16
CA GLN A 173 28.29 -1.54 0.19
C GLN A 173 28.94 -1.18 -1.15
N ARG A 174 28.75 0.07 -1.58
CA ARG A 174 29.66 0.69 -2.52
C ARG A 174 30.99 0.66 -1.79
N VAL A 175 31.87 -0.25 -2.19
CA VAL A 175 33.29 -0.16 -1.83
C VAL A 175 33.68 1.24 -2.23
N THR A 176 33.79 2.11 -1.24
CA THR A 176 34.26 3.46 -1.46
C THR A 176 35.72 3.25 -1.78
N HIS A 177 36.06 3.24 -3.07
CA HIS A 177 37.45 3.34 -3.49
C HIS A 177 37.94 4.68 -2.98
N GLN A 178 38.46 4.69 -1.75
CA GLN A 178 39.33 5.75 -1.30
C GLN A 178 40.53 5.67 -2.23
N HIS A 179 40.67 6.63 -3.14
CA HIS A 179 41.93 6.89 -3.79
C HIS A 179 42.93 7.23 -2.68
N MET A 180 43.62 6.23 -2.15
CA MET A 180 44.87 6.48 -1.45
C MET A 180 45.81 7.05 -2.51
N PRO A 181 46.27 8.31 -2.39
CA PRO A 181 47.33 8.79 -3.25
C PRO A 181 48.52 7.84 -3.11
N MET A 182 49.10 7.46 -4.24
CA MET A 182 50.26 6.58 -4.30
C MET A 182 51.36 7.16 -3.40
N ARG A 183 51.95 6.35 -2.52
CA ARG A 183 53.07 6.80 -1.69
C ARG A 183 54.31 6.98 -2.58
N ASP A 184 55.04 8.07 -2.37
CA ASP A 184 56.20 8.49 -3.18
C ASP A 184 57.39 7.52 -3.09
N ASP A 185 57.39 6.61 -2.12
CA ASP A 185 58.43 5.59 -1.92
C ASP A 185 58.19 4.30 -2.74
N SER A 186 57.13 4.25 -3.53
CA SER A 186 56.85 3.11 -4.41
C SER A 186 57.78 3.09 -5.63
N PRO A 187 58.39 1.94 -5.98
CA PRO A 187 59.15 1.80 -7.22
C PRO A 187 58.29 2.07 -8.47
N PHE A 188 56.96 2.00 -8.33
CA PHE A 188 56.02 2.35 -9.39
C PHE A 188 55.87 3.87 -9.59
N ALA A 189 56.06 4.68 -8.54
CA ALA A 189 56.09 6.14 -8.64
C ALA A 189 57.30 6.62 -9.45
N ALA A 190 58.46 5.96 -9.29
CA ALA A 190 59.64 6.20 -10.10
C ALA A 190 59.40 5.88 -11.60
N THR A 191 58.68 4.78 -11.90
CA THR A 191 58.32 4.41 -13.27
C THR A 191 57.36 5.41 -13.92
N VAL A 192 56.38 5.92 -13.16
CA VAL A 192 55.43 6.94 -13.65
C VAL A 192 56.11 8.29 -13.84
N ASN A 193 57.00 8.71 -12.94
CA ASN A 193 57.79 9.93 -13.13
C ASN A 193 58.72 9.82 -14.34
N ALA A 194 59.43 8.71 -14.51
CA ALA A 194 60.28 8.49 -15.70
C ALA A 194 59.47 8.54 -17.00
N PHE A 195 58.24 8.02 -16.99
CA PHE A 195 57.32 8.10 -18.12
C PHE A 195 56.90 9.56 -18.42
N LEU A 196 56.52 10.33 -17.40
CA LEU A 196 56.11 11.74 -17.55
C LEU A 196 57.27 12.67 -17.94
N GLU A 197 58.48 12.43 -17.44
CA GLU A 197 59.70 13.13 -17.86
C GLU A 197 60.05 12.85 -19.34
N GLY A 198 59.72 11.64 -19.83
CA GLY A 198 59.82 11.29 -21.24
C GLY A 198 58.93 12.13 -22.15
N PHE A 199 57.71 12.47 -21.71
CA PHE A 199 56.81 13.36 -22.45
C PHE A 199 57.24 14.83 -22.40
N SER A 200 57.85 15.27 -21.29
CA SER A 200 58.25 16.67 -21.11
C SER A 200 59.49 17.06 -21.93
N ARG A 201 60.21 16.09 -22.52
CA ARG A 201 61.39 16.32 -23.36
C ARG A 201 61.11 16.36 -24.87
N CYS A 202 59.85 16.19 -25.31
CA CYS A 202 59.49 16.21 -26.73
C CYS A 202 58.99 17.56 -27.26
N ASP A 203 58.90 18.61 -26.42
CA ASP A 203 58.64 19.98 -26.88
C ASP A 203 59.91 20.83 -26.78
N MET A 204 60.86 20.58 -27.68
CA MET A 204 61.76 21.56 -28.32
C MET A 204 62.93 20.86 -29.04
N GLN A 205 62.67 20.36 -30.25
CA GLN A 205 63.53 20.52 -31.43
C GLN A 205 62.85 19.98 -32.69
#